data_AF-A0A6G2DQ45-F1
#
_entry.id   AF-A0A6G2DQ45-F1
#
_cell.length_a   1.000
_cell.length_b   1.000
_cell.length_c   1.000
_cell.angle_alpha   90.00
_cell.angle_beta   90.00
_cell.angle_gamma   90.00
#
_symmetry.space_group_name_H-M   'P 1'
#
loop_
_entity.id
_entity.type
_entity.pdbx_description
1 polymer ?
#
loop_
_entity_poly.entity_id
_entity_poly.type
_entity_poly.pdbx_seq_one_letter_code
_entity_poly.pdbx_strand_id
1 'polypeptide(L)'
;YTMMNYIQPDILKRYQVDYFDSWVGAFGEIQNSMELAPTGDKYQPKKRFKKFVNLPELMKIYKETADIQTQDMLDLPVPEAHIIPIESELT
;
A
#
# COMPACT_ATOMS: atom_id res chain seq x y z
N TYR A 1 4.01 -3.11 5.50
CA TYR A 1 4.73 -3.21 6.79
C TYR A 1 4.63 -4.59 7.42
N THR A 2 3.46 -5.08 7.87
CA THR A 2 3.36 -6.33 8.65
C THR A 2 4.10 -7.52 8.05
N MET A 3 3.88 -7.80 6.76
CA MET A 3 4.58 -8.89 6.06
C MET A 3 6.09 -8.66 5.94
N MET A 4 6.52 -7.42 5.68
CA MET A 4 7.94 -7.07 5.63
C MET A 4 8.59 -7.23 7.01
N ASN A 5 7.90 -6.85 8.08
CA ASN A 5 8.38 -7.02 9.46
C ASN A 5 8.47 -8.49 9.87
N TYR A 6 7.61 -9.35 9.31
CA TYR A 6 7.66 -10.79 9.54
C TYR A 6 8.77 -11.48 8.76
N ILE A 7 8.88 -11.19 7.46
CA ILE A 7 9.77 -11.93 6.53
C ILE A 7 11.19 -11.34 6.51
N GLN A 8 11.34 -10.03 6.66
CA GLN A 8 12.62 -9.32 6.48
C GLN A 8 12.93 -8.29 7.58
N PRO A 9 12.83 -8.65 8.87
CA PRO A 9 13.06 -7.72 9.97
C PRO A 9 14.49 -7.16 10.02
N ASP A 10 15.48 -7.97 9.65
CA ASP A 10 16.90 -7.58 9.58
C ASP A 10 17.16 -6.52 8.51
N ILE A 11 16.49 -6.64 7.36
CA ILE A 11 16.54 -5.65 6.28
C ILE A 11 15.90 -4.35 6.72
N LEU A 12 14.69 -4.39 7.33
CA LEU A 12 14.06 -3.16 7.83
C LEU A 12 14.94 -2.44 8.86
N LYS A 13 15.62 -3.20 9.72
CA LYS A 13 16.57 -2.65 10.71
C LYS A 13 17.79 -2.01 10.04
N ARG A 14 18.33 -2.62 8.97
CA ARG A 14 19.43 -2.04 8.18
C ARG A 14 19.05 -0.69 7.59
N TYR A 15 17.81 -0.54 7.14
CA TYR A 15 17.26 0.71 6.61
C TYR A 15 16.66 1.65 7.68
N GLN A 16 16.75 1.29 8.97
CA GLN A 16 16.25 2.08 10.11
C GLN A 16 14.73 2.36 10.05
N VAL A 17 13.97 1.43 9.46
CA VAL A 17 12.50 1.49 9.29
C VAL A 17 11.82 0.26 9.90
N ASP A 18 12.43 -0.31 10.94
CA ASP A 18 11.96 -1.47 11.71
C ASP A 18 10.84 -1.14 12.71
N TYR A 19 10.55 0.14 12.92
CA TYR A 19 9.35 0.61 13.60
C TYR A 19 8.31 1.12 12.61
N PHE A 20 7.03 0.91 12.93
CA PHE A 20 5.93 1.33 12.05
C PHE A 20 5.94 2.84 11.79
N ASP A 21 6.18 3.66 12.80
CA ASP A 21 6.21 5.11 12.64
C ASP A 21 7.34 5.58 11.72
N SER A 22 8.53 4.99 11.85
CA SER A 22 9.66 5.24 10.94
C SER A 22 9.35 4.79 9.51
N TRP A 23 8.72 3.62 9.36
CA TRP A 23 8.32 3.09 8.06
C TRP A 23 7.25 3.94 7.38
N VAL A 24 6.22 4.36 8.11
CA VAL A 24 5.18 5.26 7.59
C VAL A 24 5.75 6.63 7.29
N GLY A 25 6.69 7.15 8.10
CA GLY A 25 7.39 8.40 7.81
C GLY A 25 8.19 8.36 6.50
N ALA A 26 8.76 7.19 6.15
CA ALA A 26 9.53 7.01 4.93
C ALA A 26 8.68 6.73 3.68
N PHE A 27 7.59 5.95 3.81
CA PHE A 27 6.84 5.41 2.67
C PHE A 27 5.36 5.78 2.65
N GLY A 28 4.84 6.45 3.67
CA GLY A 28 3.42 6.80 3.79
C GLY A 28 3.17 8.29 3.73
N GLU A 29 2.13 8.70 2.99
CA GLU A 29 1.54 10.03 3.12
C GLU A 29 0.35 9.94 4.09
N ILE A 30 0.47 10.58 5.25
CA ILE A 30 -0.63 10.74 6.21
C ILE A 30 -1.33 12.07 5.94
N GLN A 31 -2.65 12.04 5.74
CA GLN A 31 -3.47 13.25 5.67
C GLN A 31 -4.43 13.33 6.86
N ASN A 32 -4.66 14.54 7.35
CA ASN A 32 -5.75 14.79 8.29
C ASN A 32 -7.07 14.82 7.52
N SER A 33 -7.95 13.87 7.81
CA SER A 33 -9.32 13.86 7.33
C SER A 33 -10.25 14.29 8.46
N MET A 34 -11.23 15.13 8.16
CA MET A 34 -12.29 15.46 9.11
C MET A 34 -13.28 14.31 9.15
N GLU A 35 -13.50 13.74 10.33
CA GLU A 35 -14.45 12.64 10.53
C GLU A 35 -15.49 13.04 11.56
N LEU A 36 -16.72 12.56 11.40
CA LEU A 36 -17.76 12.78 12.41
C LEU A 36 -17.35 12.07 13.70
N ALA A 37 -17.42 12.78 14.82
CA ALA A 37 -17.18 12.22 16.13
C ALA A 37 -18.18 11.09 16.41
N PRO A 38 -17.83 10.09 17.24
CA PRO A 38 -18.76 9.00 17.60
C PRO A 38 -20.08 9.49 18.21
N THR A 39 -20.10 10.70 18.78
CA THR A 39 -21.29 11.35 19.34
C THR A 39 -22.15 12.08 18.31
N GLY A 40 -21.72 12.19 17.04
CA GLY A 40 -22.51 12.80 15.95
C GLY A 40 -22.49 14.33 15.90
N ASP A 41 -22.10 15.02 16.97
CA ASP A 41 -22.29 16.47 17.08
C ASP A 41 -21.14 17.33 16.53
N LYS A 42 -19.95 16.73 16.34
CA LYS A 42 -18.73 17.49 15.98
C LYS A 42 -17.87 16.70 15.02
N TYR A 43 -17.13 17.40 14.15
CA TYR A 43 -16.07 16.79 13.36
C TYR A 43 -14.75 16.82 14.11
N GLN A 44 -14.02 15.70 14.10
CA GLN A 44 -12.69 15.57 14.68
C GLN A 44 -11.68 15.25 13.57
N PRO A 45 -10.52 15.95 13.54
CA PRO A 45 -9.46 15.61 12.60
C PRO A 45 -8.85 14.25 13.01
N LYS A 46 -8.87 13.29 12.10
CA LYS A 46 -8.19 12.01 12.24
C LYS A 46 -7.09 11.87 11.19
N LYS A 47 -5.92 11.42 11.65
CA LYS A 47 -4.83 11.01 10.76
C LYS A 47 -5.25 9.74 10.03
N ARG A 48 -5.16 9.77 8.70
CA ARG A 48 -5.45 8.66 7.81
C ARG A 48 -4.26 8.41 6.90
N PHE A 49 -3.95 7.14 6.71
CA PHE A 49 -3.01 6.72 5.67
C PHE A 49 -3.67 6.95 4.32
N LYS A 50 -3.12 7.83 3.49
CA LYS A 50 -3.72 8.24 2.22
C LYS A 50 -3.17 7.45 1.04
N LYS A 51 -1.85 7.43 0.90
CA LYS A 51 -1.15 6.77 -0.20
C LYS A 51 0.29 6.45 0.17
N PHE A 52 0.91 5.60 -0.63
CA PHE A 52 2.35 5.36 -0.55
C PHE A 52 3.12 6.42 -1.32
N VAL A 53 4.30 6.75 -0.80
CA VAL A 53 5.32 7.61 -1.42
C VAL A 53 6.64 6.85 -1.46
N ASN A 54 7.59 7.31 -2.27
CA ASN A 54 8.90 6.63 -2.44
C ASN A 54 8.74 5.15 -2.82
N LEU A 55 7.81 4.89 -3.75
CA LEU A 55 7.49 3.54 -4.23
C LEU A 55 8.71 2.79 -4.79
N PRO A 56 9.62 3.40 -5.58
CA PRO A 56 10.81 2.70 -6.07
C PRO A 56 11.68 2.14 -4.93
N GLU A 57 11.92 2.92 -3.88
CA GLU A 57 12.70 2.53 -2.71
C GLU A 57 11.99 1.46 -1.89
N LEU A 58 10.68 1.61 -1.69
CA LEU A 58 9.86 0.61 -1.02
C LEU A 58 9.91 -0.74 -1.76
N MET A 59 9.76 -0.70 -3.09
CA MET A 59 9.84 -1.90 -3.93
C MET A 59 11.23 -2.51 -3.92
N LYS A 60 12.29 -1.70 -3.90
CA LYS A 60 13.66 -2.20 -3.76
C LYS A 60 13.82 -2.99 -2.46
N ILE A 61 13.38 -2.43 -1.33
CA ILE A 61 13.46 -3.10 -0.02
C ILE A 61 12.61 -4.37 -0.01
N TYR A 62 11.44 -4.38 -0.65
CA TYR A 62 10.59 -5.56 -0.71
C TYR A 62 11.20 -6.70 -1.56
N LYS A 63 11.85 -6.35 -2.67
CA LYS A 63 12.51 -7.29 -3.59
C LYS A 63 13.77 -7.97 -3.04
N GLU A 64 14.31 -7.50 -1.92
CA GLU A 64 15.43 -8.17 -1.24
C GLU A 64 15.06 -9.58 -0.74
N THR A 65 13.77 -9.84 -0.46
CA THR A 65 13.29 -11.17 -0.02
C THR A 65 12.18 -11.78 -0.87
N ALA A 66 11.60 -11.00 -1.79
CA ALA A 66 10.55 -11.48 -2.69
C ALA A 66 11.02 -11.45 -4.15
N ASP A 67 10.95 -12.60 -4.81
CA ASP A 67 10.98 -12.66 -6.28
C ASP A 67 9.57 -12.36 -6.83
N ILE A 68 9.49 -11.47 -7.81
CA ILE A 68 8.23 -10.97 -8.35
C ILE A 68 8.32 -11.04 -9.86
N GLN A 69 7.51 -11.91 -10.45
CA GLN A 69 7.32 -12.02 -11.89
C GLN A 69 5.93 -11.49 -12.25
N THR A 70 5.88 -10.46 -13.09
CA THR A 70 4.62 -9.94 -13.65
C THR A 70 4.27 -10.69 -14.93
N GLN A 71 3.02 -10.61 -15.37
CA GLN A 71 2.61 -11.22 -16.64
C GLN A 71 3.49 -10.75 -17.80
N ASP A 72 3.86 -9.47 -17.84
CA ASP A 72 4.73 -8.91 -18.88
C ASP A 72 6.17 -9.47 -18.87
N MET A 73 6.62 -10.07 -17.77
CA MET A 73 7.93 -10.73 -17.67
C MET A 73 7.88 -12.17 -18.21
N LEU A 74 6.69 -12.70 -18.47
CA LEU A 74 6.44 -14.09 -18.79
C LEU A 74 5.91 -14.21 -20.22
N ASP A 75 6.60 -14.97 -21.06
CA ASP A 75 6.14 -15.28 -22.42
C ASP A 75 5.14 -16.46 -22.40
N LEU A 76 4.00 -16.24 -21.76
CA LEU A 76 2.97 -17.27 -21.59
C LEU A 76 1.84 -17.07 -22.60
N PRO A 77 1.27 -18.17 -23.15
CA PRO A 77 0.08 -18.09 -23.99
C PRO A 77 -1.14 -17.73 -23.13
N VAL A 78 -1.47 -16.44 -23.07
CA VAL A 78 -2.63 -15.91 -22.35
C VAL A 78 -3.72 -15.49 -23.35
N PRO A 79 -4.98 -15.92 -23.18
CA PRO A 79 -6.07 -15.53 -24.07
C PRO A 79 -6.45 -14.05 -23.92
N GLU A 80 -6.96 -13.44 -24.99
CA GLU A 80 -7.41 -12.04 -24.97
C GLU A 80 -8.68 -11.88 -24.12
N ALA A 81 -8.66 -10.94 -23.17
CA ALA A 81 -9.78 -10.66 -22.30
C ALA A 81 -10.65 -9.51 -22.86
N HIS A 82 -11.92 -9.79 -23.13
CA HIS A 82 -12.90 -8.77 -23.51
C HIS A 82 -13.67 -8.30 -22.28
N ILE A 83 -13.41 -7.06 -21.85
CA ILE A 83 -14.14 -6.43 -20.75
C ILE A 83 -15.29 -5.61 -21.35
N ILE A 84 -16.52 -6.05 -21.09
CA ILE A 84 -17.74 -5.35 -21.51
C ILE A 84 -18.32 -4.66 -20.26
N PRO A 85 -18.19 -3.33 -20.12
CA PRO A 85 -18.85 -2.62 -19.03
C PRO A 85 -20.36 -2.67 -19.25
N ILE A 86 -21.10 -3.15 -18.25
CA ILE A 86 -22.56 -3.14 -18.26
C ILE A 86 -23.00 -2.16 -17.19
N GLU A 87 -23.60 -1.05 -17.60
CA GLU A 87 -24.31 -0.16 -16.68
C GLU A 87 -25.66 -0.80 -16.33
N SER A 88 -25.88 -1.04 -15.04
CA SER A 88 -27.16 -1.55 -14.55
C SER A 88 -28.15 -0.40 -14.41
N GLU A 89 -29.27 -0.47 -15.13
CA GLU A 89 -30.42 0.42 -14.93
C GLU A 89 -31.20 0.05 -13.65
N LEU A 90 -30.58 0.08 -12.47
CA LEU A 90 -31.32 -0.03 -11.21
C LEU A 90 -30.73 0.87 -10.12
N THR A 91 -31.49 1.93 -9.84
CA THR A 91 -31.47 2.90 -8.72
C THR A 91 -30.67 4.18 -8.92
#